data_AF-A0A067DMV3-F1
#
_entry.id   AF-A0A067DMV3-F1
#
_cell.length_a   1.000
_cell.length_b   1.000
_cell.length_c   1.000
_cell.angle_alpha   90.00
_cell.angle_beta   90.00
_cell.angle_gamma   90.00
#
_symmetry.space_group_name_H-M   'P 1'
#
loop_
_entity.id
_entity.type
_entity.pdbx_description
1 polymer ?
#
loop_
_entity_poly.entity_id
_entity_poly.type
_entity_poly.pdbx_seq_one_letter_code
_entity_poly.pdbx_strand_id
1 'polypeptide(L)' 'QTTFRKKFWDFVAAEPNLESIFYDAMIADSELITIVVIEDCKEVFKGLKSLVDVGGGTGTMARAIATGFLI' A
#
# COMPACT_ATOMS: atom_id res chain seq x y z
N GLN A 1 4.99 -6.88 -22.89
CA GLN A 1 4.81 -5.74 -23.82
C GLN A 1 3.32 -5.45 -23.87
N THR A 2 2.90 -4.25 -23.50
CA THR A 2 1.52 -3.76 -23.71
C THR A 2 1.34 -3.41 -25.20
N THR A 3 0.11 -3.54 -25.72
CA THR A 3 -0.23 -3.35 -27.16
C THR A 3 0.11 -1.96 -27.70
N PHE A 4 0.27 -0.98 -26.82
CA PHE A 4 0.78 0.35 -27.14
C PHE A 4 2.16 0.50 -26.51
N ARG A 5 3.06 1.23 -27.16
CA ARG A 5 4.47 1.44 -26.76
C ARG A 5 4.67 2.26 -25.46
N LYS A 6 3.66 2.28 -24.58
CA LYS A 6 3.59 2.99 -23.30
C LYS A 6 3.60 1.99 -22.14
N LYS A 7 4.30 2.32 -21.06
CA LYS A 7 4.30 1.54 -19.81
C LYS A 7 2.96 1.70 -19.11
N PHE A 8 2.62 0.76 -18.23
CA PHE A 8 1.39 0.83 -17.43
C PHE A 8 1.21 2.18 -16.74
N TRP A 9 2.25 2.68 -16.08
CA TRP A 9 2.22 3.97 -15.38
C TRP A 9 1.99 5.17 -16.29
N ASP A 10 2.42 5.10 -17.57
CA ASP A 10 2.17 6.15 -18.54
C ASP A 10 0.67 6.22 -18.92
N PHE A 11 -0.07 5.13 -18.74
CA PHE A 11 -1.53 5.10 -18.94
C PHE A 11 -2.27 5.60 -17.71
N VAL A 12 -1.88 5.12 -16.53
CA VAL A 12 -2.47 5.57 -15.26
C VAL A 12 -2.34 7.09 -15.16
N ALA A 13 -1.15 7.65 -15.41
CA ALA A 13 -0.90 9.09 -15.34
C ALA A 13 -1.59 9.92 -16.45
N ALA A 14 -1.99 9.30 -17.57
CA ALA A 14 -2.62 10.01 -18.67
C ALA A 14 -4.15 10.08 -18.56
N GLU A 15 -4.77 9.20 -17.77
CA GLU A 15 -6.21 9.02 -17.70
C GLU A 15 -6.70 9.23 -16.26
N PRO A 16 -7.21 10.43 -15.91
CA PRO A 16 -7.53 10.79 -14.52
C PRO A 16 -8.51 9.85 -13.81
N ASN A 17 -9.48 9.29 -14.54
CA ASN A 17 -10.43 8.32 -13.97
C ASN A 17 -9.73 7.00 -13.63
N LEU A 18 -8.79 6.55 -14.47
CA LEU A 18 -8.02 5.36 -14.21
C LEU A 18 -7.05 5.58 -13.05
N GLU A 19 -6.43 6.76 -12.98
CA GLU A 19 -5.59 7.18 -11.85
C GLU A 19 -6.36 7.11 -10.53
N SER A 20 -7.54 7.73 -10.46
CA SER A 20 -8.39 7.72 -9.26
C SER A 20 -8.74 6.29 -8.85
N ILE A 21 -9.27 5.49 -9.78
CA ILE A 21 -9.66 4.10 -9.49
C ILE A 21 -8.47 3.29 -9.00
N PHE A 22 -7.29 3.50 -9.59
CA PHE A 22 -6.08 2.78 -9.19
C PHE A 22 -5.65 3.13 -7.76
N TYR A 23 -5.62 4.43 -7.41
CA TYR A 23 -5.24 4.84 -6.06
C TYR A 23 -6.29 4.46 -5.03
N ASP A 24 -7.58 4.61 -5.33
CA ASP A 24 -8.67 4.21 -4.44
C ASP A 24 -8.62 2.70 -4.16
N ALA A 25 -8.36 1.90 -5.20
CA ALA A 25 -8.18 0.46 -5.05
C ALA A 25 -6.96 0.11 -4.19
N MET A 26 -5.82 0.80 -4.37
CA MET A 26 -4.63 0.58 -3.54
C MET A 26 -4.83 0.96 -2.07
N ILE A 27 -5.59 2.03 -1.81
CA ILE A 27 -5.97 2.43 -0.45
C ILE A 27 -6.87 1.36 0.17
N ALA A 28 -7.94 0.96 -0.51
CA ALA A 28 -8.88 -0.04 -0.01
C ALA A 28 -8.22 -1.41 0.24
N ASP A 29 -7.33 -1.84 -0.66
CA ASP A 29 -6.54 -3.07 -0.48
C ASP A 29 -5.63 -2.97 0.74
N SER A 30 -4.93 -1.84 0.90
CA SER A 30 -4.08 -1.61 2.09
C SER A 30 -4.90 -1.65 3.38
N GLU A 31 -6.06 -1.01 3.42
CA GLU A 31 -6.96 -1.04 4.57
C GLU A 31 -7.40 -2.47 4.91
N LEU A 32 -7.79 -3.26 3.91
CA LEU A 32 -8.19 -4.65 4.12
C LEU A 32 -7.05 -5.51 4.66
N ILE A 33 -5.87 -5.44 4.03
CA ILE A 33 -4.72 -6.26 4.42
C ILE A 33 -4.18 -5.85 5.79
N THR A 34 -4.27 -4.58 6.18
CA THR A 34 -3.83 -4.15 7.53
C THR A 34 -4.57 -4.88 8.64
N ILE A 35 -5.85 -5.22 8.48
CA ILE A 35 -6.61 -5.97 9.49
C ILE A 35 -5.93 -7.32 9.75
N VAL A 36 -5.67 -8.08 8.68
CA VAL A 36 -5.03 -9.40 8.77
C VAL A 36 -3.61 -9.29 9.33
N VAL A 37 -2.82 -8.31 8.88
CA VAL A 37 -1.45 -8.10 9.36
C VAL A 37 -1.43 -7.81 10.86
N ILE A 38 -2.32 -6.96 11.33
CA ILE A 38 -2.40 -6.57 12.74
C ILE A 38 -2.93 -7.71 13.59
N GLU A 39 -3.86 -8.52 13.11
CA GLU A 39 -4.45 -9.62 13.89
C GLU A 39 -3.54 -10.85 13.93
N ASP A 40 -3.03 -11.27 12.77
CA ASP A 40 -2.42 -12.59 12.59
C ASP A 40 -0.89 -12.56 12.49
N CYS A 41 -0.28 -11.41 12.14
CA CYS A 41 1.15 -11.31 11.86
C CYS A 41 1.96 -10.62 12.98
N LYS A 42 1.41 -10.50 14.20
CA LYS A 42 1.99 -9.71 15.29
C LYS A 42 3.44 -10.03 15.62
N GLU A 43 3.79 -11.32 15.65
CA GLU A 43 5.13 -11.75 16.05
C GLU A 43 6.22 -11.35 15.05
N VAL A 44 5.87 -11.09 13.78
CA VAL A 44 6.83 -10.63 12.76
C VAL A 44 7.36 -9.24 13.08
N PHE A 45 6.53 -8.38 13.69
CA PHE A 45 6.86 -6.99 13.99
C PHE A 45 7.46 -6.80 15.39
N LYS A 46 7.50 -7.85 16.21
CA LYS A 46 7.98 -7.79 17.59
C LYS A 46 9.46 -7.46 17.65
N GLY A 47 9.80 -6.40 18.39
CA GLY A 47 11.19 -5.98 18.61
C GLY A 47 11.81 -5.23 17.43
N LEU A 48 11.05 -4.98 16.35
CA LEU A 48 11.47 -4.01 15.33
C LEU A 48 11.59 -2.62 15.96
N LYS A 49 12.63 -1.89 15.54
CA LYS A 49 12.87 -0.51 15.98
C LYS A 49 12.56 0.52 14.89
N SER A 50 12.39 0.06 13.67
CA SER A 50 12.18 0.90 12.49
C SER A 50 11.64 0.05 11.36
N LEU A 51 10.75 0.63 10.54
CA LEU A 51 10.20 0.01 9.33
C LEU A 51 10.11 1.06 8.23
N VAL A 52 10.35 0.64 6.98
CA VAL A 52 10.18 1.48 5.79
C VAL A 52 9.16 0.83 4.87
N ASP A 53 8.08 1.56 4.58
CA ASP A 53 7.03 1.16 3.65
C ASP A 53 7.32 1.73 2.26
N VAL A 54 8.06 0.97 1.44
CA VAL A 54 8.53 1.40 0.12
C VAL A 54 7.35 1.39 -0.85
N GLY A 55 7.02 2.57 -1.39
CA GLY A 55 5.85 2.70 -2.26
C GLY A 55 4.53 2.75 -1.49
N GLY A 56 4.56 3.00 -0.17
CA GLY A 56 3.37 2.99 0.70
C GLY A 56 2.30 4.03 0.40
N GLY A 57 2.48 4.87 -0.63
CA GLY A 57 1.48 5.84 -1.09
C GLY A 57 1.02 6.76 0.03
N THR A 58 -0.26 6.67 0.38
CA THR A 58 -0.86 7.45 1.48
C THR A 58 -0.36 7.02 2.86
N GLY A 59 0.40 5.94 2.99
CA GLY A 59 0.99 5.44 4.23
C GLY A 59 0.02 4.66 5.12
N THR A 60 -1.06 4.11 4.56
CA THR A 60 -2.06 3.34 5.32
C THR A 60 -1.44 2.16 6.05
N MET A 61 -0.62 1.36 5.36
CA MET A 61 0.04 0.20 5.95
C MET A 61 1.04 0.61 7.04
N ALA A 62 1.96 1.53 6.72
CA ALA A 62 2.91 2.06 7.71
C ALA A 62 2.24 2.59 8.98
N ARG A 63 1.15 3.37 8.86
CA ARG A 63 0.40 3.89 10.01
C ARG A 63 -0.23 2.79 10.85
N ALA A 64 -0.84 1.80 10.20
CA ALA A 64 -1.47 0.69 10.91
C ALA A 64 -0.43 -0.09 11.71
N ILE A 65 0.72 -0.42 11.11
CA ILE A 65 1.81 -1.13 11.78
C ILE A 65 2.36 -0.30 12.95
N ALA A 66 2.66 0.98 12.75
CA ALA A 66 3.15 1.86 13.81
C ALA A 66 2.16 1.94 14.99
N THR A 67 0.86 2.01 14.70
CA THR A 67 -0.20 2.08 15.73
C THR A 67 -0.39 0.75 16.45
N GLY A 68 -0.42 -0.37 15.72
CA GLY A 68 -0.70 -1.69 16.29
C GLY A 68 0.49 -2.33 17.01
N PHE A 69 1.72 -1.97 16.66
CA PHE A 69 2.94 -2.56 17.22
C PHE A 69 3.81 -1.59 18.00
N LEU A 70 3.44 -0.31 18.09
CA LEU A 70 4.17 0.74 18.81
C LEU A 70 5.65 0.81 18.40
N ILE A 71 5.90 0.70 17.08
CA ILE A 71 7.24 0.87 16.48
C ILE A 71 7.50 2.30 16.04
#